data_AF-A0A087UA87-F1
#
_entry.id   AF-A0A087UA87-F1
#
_cell.length_a   1.000
_cell.length_b   1.000
_cell.length_c   1.000
_cell.angle_alpha   90.00
_cell.angle_beta   90.00
_cell.angle_gamma   90.00
#
_symmetry.space_group_name_H-M   'P 1'
#
loop_
_entity.id
_entity.type
_entity.pdbx_description
1 polymer ?
#
loop_
_entity_poly.entity_id
_entity_poly.type
_entity_poly.pdbx_seq_one_letter_code
_entity_poly.pdbx_strand_id
1 'polypeptide(L)'
;MEVQEGKGPWARQVGGLVPIGSPLTLVIAINDHSREFDLRVKRCSASDGTGIEVQLTDQNGCVLRPSLLTPFAKIRDYGPKATLIAYSHLYAFKFPDNLDVFVHCIVEVCRNGCPDSCSGHSLDNAHPSHREPYDALESKKHQKLVELANSKPSQPSSHLPL
;
A
#
# COMPACT_ATOMS: atom_id res chain seq x y z
N MET A 1 -0.52 7.51 14.60
CA MET A 1 -0.31 6.88 13.29
C MET A 1 -0.44 5.38 13.47
N GLU A 2 -1.06 4.71 12.52
CA GLU A 2 -1.24 3.26 12.50
C GLU A 2 -0.66 2.68 11.20
N VAL A 3 -0.13 1.46 11.25
CA VAL A 3 0.28 0.70 10.07
C VAL A 3 -0.67 -0.49 9.93
N GLN A 4 -1.32 -0.59 8.79
CA GLN A 4 -2.31 -1.62 8.49
C GLN A 4 -1.79 -2.58 7.40
N GLU A 5 -2.27 -3.83 7.43
CA GLU A 5 -1.94 -4.85 6.44
C GLU A 5 -2.72 -4.64 5.14
N GLY A 6 -2.09 -4.80 3.97
CA GLY A 6 -2.80 -4.66 2.70
C GLY A 6 -2.99 -3.22 2.24
N LYS A 7 -3.95 -3.04 1.32
CA LYS A 7 -4.25 -1.75 0.69
C LYS A 7 -5.50 -1.11 1.31
N GLY A 8 -5.41 0.18 1.56
CA GLY A 8 -6.52 1.01 2.02
C GLY A 8 -6.59 1.13 3.54
N PRO A 9 -7.21 2.21 4.04
CA PRO A 9 -7.18 2.54 5.46
C PRO A 9 -8.23 1.79 6.29
N TRP A 10 -8.78 0.66 5.84
CA TRP A 10 -9.80 -0.13 6.57
C TRP A 10 -9.30 -1.51 7.00
N ALA A 11 -8.03 -1.79 6.78
CA ALA A 11 -7.48 -3.08 7.13
C ALA A 11 -7.10 -3.13 8.61
N ARG A 12 -6.74 -4.34 9.06
CA ARG A 12 -6.30 -4.55 10.43
C ARG A 12 -4.90 -3.97 10.62
N GLN A 13 -4.65 -3.49 11.83
CA GLN A 13 -3.30 -3.13 12.28
C GLN A 13 -2.36 -4.33 12.15
N VAL A 14 -1.12 -4.08 11.72
CA VAL A 14 -0.06 -5.09 11.66
C VAL A 14 0.15 -5.71 13.04
N GLY A 15 0.00 -7.03 13.11
CA GLY A 15 0.09 -7.78 14.37
C GLY A 15 1.39 -8.56 14.58
N GLY A 16 2.30 -8.55 13.60
CA GLY A 16 3.52 -9.36 13.65
C GLY A 16 4.47 -9.12 12.47
N LEU A 17 5.27 -10.13 12.14
CA LEU A 17 6.23 -10.07 11.04
C LEU A 17 5.52 -9.89 9.69
N VAL A 18 6.03 -8.97 8.88
CA VAL A 18 5.51 -8.67 7.55
C VAL A 18 6.50 -9.17 6.49
N PRO A 19 6.06 -10.00 5.50
CA PRO A 19 6.92 -10.40 4.40
C PRO A 19 7.32 -9.21 3.52
N ILE A 20 8.56 -9.19 3.04
CA ILE A 20 9.07 -8.17 2.11
C ILE A 20 8.19 -8.10 0.86
N GLY A 21 7.92 -6.88 0.39
CA GLY A 21 7.11 -6.59 -0.78
C GLY A 21 5.60 -6.61 -0.50
N SER A 22 5.17 -7.05 0.69
CA SER A 22 3.76 -7.02 1.07
C SER A 22 3.23 -5.58 1.06
N PRO A 23 2.02 -5.35 0.52
CA PRO A 23 1.38 -4.06 0.65
C PRO A 23 1.00 -3.82 2.12
N LEU A 24 1.29 -2.62 2.60
CA LEU A 24 0.89 -2.06 3.88
C LEU A 24 0.23 -0.71 3.63
N THR A 25 -0.50 -0.20 4.61
CA THR A 25 -1.09 1.13 4.58
C THR A 25 -0.73 1.92 5.83
N LEU A 26 -0.08 3.06 5.64
CA LEU A 26 0.12 4.05 6.69
C LEU A 26 -1.16 4.87 6.86
N VAL A 27 -1.69 4.98 8.07
CA VAL A 27 -2.90 5.74 8.36
C VAL A 27 -2.62 6.77 9.46
N ILE A 28 -2.90 8.03 9.15
CA ILE A 28 -2.81 9.16 10.08
C ILE A 28 -4.20 9.78 10.14
N ALA A 29 -4.77 9.82 11.34
CA ALA A 29 -6.12 10.25 11.58
C ALA A 29 -6.17 11.47 12.50
N ILE A 30 -7.12 12.37 12.24
CA ILE A 30 -7.52 13.41 13.17
C ILE A 30 -9.02 13.28 13.45
N ASN A 31 -9.39 13.56 14.70
CA ASN A 31 -10.78 13.65 15.10
C ASN A 31 -11.09 15.08 15.51
N ASP A 32 -11.69 15.82 14.58
CA ASP A 32 -12.14 17.20 14.74
C ASP A 32 -13.62 17.30 14.41
N HIS A 33 -14.46 17.43 15.44
CA HIS A 33 -15.91 17.57 15.30
C HIS A 33 -16.33 18.91 14.67
N SER A 34 -15.49 19.94 14.77
CA SER A 34 -15.76 21.27 14.19
C SER A 34 -15.48 21.34 12.69
N ARG A 35 -14.73 20.36 12.15
CA ARG A 35 -14.36 20.23 10.74
C ARG A 35 -13.58 21.44 10.19
N GLU A 36 -12.90 22.17 11.06
CA GLU A 36 -12.08 23.33 10.71
C GLU A 36 -10.64 22.95 10.36
N PHE A 37 -10.19 21.75 10.76
CA PHE A 37 -8.82 21.32 10.55
C PHE A 37 -8.65 20.43 9.31
N ASP A 38 -7.52 20.61 8.65
CA ASP A 38 -6.97 19.74 7.62
C ASP A 38 -5.59 19.23 8.06
N LEU A 39 -5.14 18.19 7.37
CA LEU A 39 -3.94 17.42 7.68
C LEU A 39 -3.05 17.37 6.44
N ARG A 40 -1.74 17.55 6.63
CA ARG A 40 -0.72 17.30 5.62
C ARG A 40 0.45 16.53 6.21
N VAL A 41 0.91 15.51 5.49
CA VAL A 41 2.11 14.76 5.85
C VAL A 41 3.27 15.37 5.08
N LYS A 42 4.26 15.91 5.80
CA LYS A 42 5.40 16.62 5.21
C LYS A 42 6.55 15.66 4.94
N ARG A 43 7.22 15.20 6.00
CA ARG A 43 8.41 14.36 5.86
C ARG A 43 8.17 13.00 6.45
N CYS A 44 8.29 11.94 5.66
CA CYS A 44 8.33 10.58 6.12
C CYS A 44 9.69 9.97 5.84
N SER A 45 10.18 9.22 6.81
CA SER A 45 11.39 8.43 6.70
C SER A 45 11.22 7.09 7.38
N ALA A 46 12.08 6.16 7.00
CA ALA A 46 12.15 4.86 7.61
C ALA A 46 13.57 4.60 8.08
N SER A 47 13.72 4.02 9.27
CA SER A 47 15.03 3.71 9.83
C SER A 47 15.06 2.31 10.41
N ASP A 48 16.27 1.79 10.56
CA ASP A 48 16.53 0.52 11.23
C ASP A 48 16.71 0.67 12.75
N GLY A 49 16.61 1.89 13.29
CA GLY A 49 16.83 2.21 14.69
C GLY A 49 18.29 2.42 15.09
N THR A 50 19.26 2.21 14.17
CA THR A 50 20.70 2.37 14.43
C THR A 50 21.30 3.63 13.80
N GLY A 51 20.49 4.39 13.07
CA GLY A 51 20.87 5.67 12.45
C GLY A 51 20.90 5.62 10.92
N ILE A 52 20.69 4.47 10.30
CA ILE A 52 20.47 4.38 8.86
C ILE A 52 19.03 4.79 8.57
N GLU A 53 18.85 5.83 7.74
CA GLU A 53 17.54 6.39 7.40
C GLU A 53 17.34 6.42 5.88
N VAL A 54 16.18 5.96 5.44
CA VAL A 54 15.67 6.09 4.06
C VAL A 54 14.59 7.15 4.06
N GLN A 55 14.83 8.26 3.36
CA GLN A 55 13.81 9.29 3.17
C GLN A 55 12.77 8.81 2.17
N LEU A 56 11.51 8.77 2.59
CA LEU A 56 10.36 8.36 1.77
C LEU A 56 9.70 9.57 1.10
N THR A 57 9.65 10.71 1.82
CA THR A 57 9.20 12.00 1.29
C THR A 57 10.18 13.12 1.66
N ASP A 58 10.11 14.22 0.93
CA ASP A 58 10.88 15.44 1.22
C ASP A 58 10.26 16.27 2.36
N GLN A 59 10.66 17.53 2.52
CA GLN A 59 10.14 18.43 3.57
C GLN A 59 8.74 18.97 3.26
N ASN A 60 8.24 18.80 2.04
CA ASN A 60 6.99 19.37 1.52
C ASN A 60 5.89 18.31 1.32
N GLY A 61 6.17 17.03 1.50
CA GLY A 61 5.22 15.94 1.29
C GLY A 61 5.42 15.17 -0.01
N CYS A 62 6.44 15.51 -0.81
CA CYS A 62 6.62 14.92 -2.12
C CYS A 62 7.41 13.61 -2.02
N VAL A 63 6.90 12.58 -2.70
CA VAL A 63 7.44 11.22 -2.64
C VAL A 63 8.81 11.15 -3.31
N LEU A 64 9.82 10.74 -2.55
CA LEU A 64 11.18 10.52 -3.03
C LEU A 64 11.46 9.06 -3.41
N ARG A 65 10.62 8.12 -2.94
CA ARG A 65 10.76 6.68 -3.19
C ARG A 65 9.42 6.06 -3.62
N PRO A 66 9.00 6.26 -4.89
CA PRO A 66 7.72 5.77 -5.40
C PRO A 66 7.55 4.25 -5.37
N SER A 67 8.66 3.51 -5.38
CA SER A 67 8.64 2.04 -5.26
C SER A 67 8.31 1.56 -3.85
N LEU A 68 8.48 2.41 -2.84
CA LEU A 68 8.25 2.07 -1.43
C LEU A 68 6.99 2.74 -0.89
N LEU A 69 6.71 4.00 -1.25
CA LEU A 69 5.62 4.77 -0.68
C LEU A 69 4.85 5.51 -1.78
N THR A 70 3.52 5.50 -1.72
CA THR A 70 2.68 6.32 -2.61
C THR A 70 2.48 7.74 -2.07
N PRO A 71 1.98 8.70 -2.88
CA PRO A 71 1.50 9.96 -2.33
C PRO A 71 0.41 9.75 -1.27
N PHE A 72 0.33 10.64 -0.28
CA PHE A 72 -0.72 10.58 0.72
C PHE A 72 -2.05 11.03 0.13
N ALA A 73 -3.04 10.14 0.14
CA ALA A 73 -4.42 10.46 -0.18
C ALA A 73 -5.17 10.84 1.10
N LYS A 74 -6.23 11.66 0.96
CA LYS A 74 -7.06 12.10 2.09
C LYS A 74 -8.49 11.60 1.94
N ILE A 75 -9.10 11.19 3.06
CA ILE A 75 -10.53 10.85 3.15
C ILE A 75 -11.12 11.63 4.31
N ARG A 76 -12.15 12.42 4.04
CA ARG A 76 -13.00 13.06 5.06
C ARG A 76 -14.11 12.11 5.46
N ASP A 77 -14.68 12.32 6.64
CA ASP A 77 -15.81 11.53 7.16
C ASP A 77 -15.49 10.04 7.31
N TYR A 78 -14.37 9.74 7.96
CA TYR A 78 -13.94 8.36 8.27
C TYR A 78 -14.73 7.78 9.46
N GLY A 79 -16.05 7.75 9.32
CA GLY A 79 -17.00 7.21 10.28
C GLY A 79 -16.84 7.79 11.69
N PRO A 80 -17.19 7.02 12.74
CA PRO A 80 -17.10 7.50 14.12
C PRO A 80 -15.66 7.52 14.65
N LYS A 81 -14.69 6.93 13.93
CA LYS A 81 -13.31 6.76 14.40
C LYS A 81 -12.46 8.00 14.14
N ALA A 82 -12.72 8.74 13.05
CA ALA A 82 -11.99 9.95 12.71
C ALA A 82 -12.80 10.82 11.73
N THR A 83 -12.60 12.13 11.77
CA THR A 83 -13.26 13.06 10.83
C THR A 83 -12.44 13.31 9.57
N LEU A 84 -11.13 13.11 9.61
CA LEU A 84 -10.23 13.17 8.46
C LEU A 84 -9.10 12.18 8.66
N ILE A 85 -8.74 11.46 7.60
CA ILE A 85 -7.55 10.64 7.53
C ILE A 85 -6.68 11.02 6.33
N ALA A 86 -5.37 10.94 6.49
CA ALA A 86 -4.43 10.79 5.38
C ALA A 86 -3.84 9.38 5.42
N TYR A 87 -3.75 8.74 4.26
CA TYR A 87 -3.19 7.41 4.15
C TYR A 87 -2.26 7.29 2.93
N SER A 88 -1.31 6.38 3.02
CA SER A 88 -0.41 6.04 1.91
C SER A 88 -0.12 4.56 1.91
N HIS A 89 0.00 3.97 0.73
CA HIS A 89 0.43 2.60 0.56
C HIS A 89 1.96 2.53 0.69
N LEU A 90 2.42 1.69 1.61
CA LEU A 90 3.82 1.35 1.82
C LEU A 90 4.05 -0.10 1.35
N TYR A 91 5.05 -0.34 0.53
CA TYR A 91 5.49 -1.71 0.22
C TYR A 91 6.56 -2.10 1.23
N ALA A 92 6.31 -3.18 1.97
CA ALA A 92 7.22 -3.67 3.00
C ALA A 92 8.62 -3.88 2.42
N PHE A 93 9.63 -3.40 3.13
CA PHE A 93 11.02 -3.59 2.81
C PHE A 93 11.79 -3.83 4.10
N LYS A 94 13.06 -4.19 4.00
CA LYS A 94 13.92 -4.34 5.17
C LYS A 94 15.29 -3.70 4.94
N PHE A 95 15.95 -3.39 6.03
CA PHE A 95 17.39 -3.10 6.01
C PHE A 95 18.18 -4.43 5.95
N PRO A 96 19.45 -4.41 5.48
CA PRO A 96 20.27 -5.62 5.44
C PRO A 96 20.47 -6.25 6.82
N ASP A 97 20.77 -5.43 7.82
CA ASP A 97 21.28 -5.86 9.13
C ASP A 97 20.21 -6.02 10.20
N ASN A 98 19.09 -5.30 10.06
CA ASN A 98 18.00 -5.29 11.03
C ASN A 98 16.68 -5.73 10.38
N LEU A 99 15.90 -6.53 11.11
CA LEU A 99 14.57 -6.98 10.69
C LEU A 99 13.51 -5.89 10.89
N ASP A 100 13.68 -5.07 11.92
CA ASP A 100 12.73 -4.03 12.27
C ASP A 100 12.90 -2.79 11.39
N VAL A 101 11.77 -2.18 11.03
CA VAL A 101 11.70 -0.94 10.26
C VAL A 101 10.78 0.04 10.97
N PHE A 102 11.33 1.16 11.41
CA PHE A 102 10.61 2.23 12.09
C PHE A 102 10.26 3.32 11.08
N VAL A 103 8.98 3.63 10.92
CA VAL A 103 8.51 4.71 10.04
C VAL A 103 8.15 5.93 10.87
N HIS A 104 8.80 7.05 10.56
CA HIS A 104 8.60 8.34 11.22
C HIS A 104 8.04 9.34 10.23
N CYS A 105 6.92 9.98 10.56
CA CYS A 105 6.32 11.02 9.73
C CYS A 105 6.10 12.32 10.52
N ILE A 106 6.56 13.44 9.96
CA ILE A 106 6.25 14.79 10.41
C ILE A 106 4.96 15.24 9.75
N VAL A 107 4.01 15.64 10.58
CA VAL A 107 2.66 16.01 10.20
C VAL A 107 2.42 17.48 10.53
N GLU A 108 1.75 18.18 9.63
CA GLU A 108 1.29 19.55 9.80
C GLU A 108 -0.24 19.57 9.80
N VAL A 109 -0.82 20.29 10.75
CA VAL A 109 -2.26 20.49 10.87
C VAL A 109 -2.54 21.95 10.56
N CYS A 110 -3.46 22.19 9.62
CA CYS A 110 -3.76 23.52 9.10
C CYS A 110 -5.23 23.82 9.34
N ARG A 111 -5.57 25.06 9.70
CA ARG A 111 -6.97 25.51 9.75
C ARG A 111 -7.41 25.89 8.32
N ASN A 112 -8.60 25.46 7.92
CA ASN A 112 -9.20 25.76 6.62
C ASN A 112 -8.46 25.21 5.38
N GLY A 113 -7.65 24.16 5.55
CA GLY A 113 -6.92 23.52 4.46
C GLY A 113 -5.40 23.70 4.55
N CYS A 114 -4.66 22.66 4.17
CA CYS A 114 -3.22 22.75 4.03
C CYS A 114 -2.81 23.11 2.59
N PRO A 115 -1.70 23.85 2.39
CA PRO A 115 -1.22 24.18 1.06
C PRO A 115 -0.72 22.93 0.32
N ASP A 116 -1.11 22.81 -0.95
CA ASP A 116 -0.53 21.82 -1.86
C ASP A 116 0.89 22.25 -2.23
N SER A 117 1.84 21.30 -2.23
CA SER A 117 3.26 21.63 -2.43
C SER A 117 3.96 20.73 -3.45
N CYS A 118 3.26 19.77 -4.03
CA CYS A 118 3.80 18.93 -5.10
C CYS A 118 3.16 19.34 -6.43
N SER A 119 3.70 20.37 -7.06
CA SER A 119 3.27 20.84 -8.38
C SER A 119 3.96 20.00 -9.45
N GLY A 120 3.23 19.15 -10.17
CA GLY A 120 3.63 18.72 -11.52
C GLY A 120 4.68 17.60 -11.67
N HIS A 121 4.94 16.78 -10.65
CA HIS A 121 5.47 15.43 -10.89
C HIS A 121 4.35 14.42 -10.72
N SER A 122 3.45 14.38 -11.70
CA SER A 122 2.67 13.19 -11.99
C SER A 122 3.65 12.02 -12.11
N LEU A 123 3.67 11.16 -11.10
CA LEU A 123 4.20 9.80 -11.19
C LEU A 123 3.29 8.95 -12.09
N ASP A 124 2.80 9.50 -13.19
CA ASP A 124 2.03 8.78 -14.20
C ASP A 124 2.95 8.00 -15.15
N ASN A 125 4.28 8.14 -15.05
CA ASN A 125 5.23 7.52 -15.98
C ASN A 125 6.40 6.74 -15.35
N ALA A 126 6.31 6.33 -14.08
CA ALA A 126 7.31 5.43 -13.48
C ALA A 126 6.71 4.24 -12.71
N HIS A 127 5.47 3.84 -13.05
CA HIS A 127 5.03 2.47 -12.81
C HIS A 127 5.21 1.72 -14.13
N PRO A 128 6.10 0.71 -14.23
CA PRO A 128 5.91 -0.28 -15.25
C PRO A 128 4.56 -0.94 -14.94
N SER A 129 3.53 -0.61 -15.72
CA SER A 129 2.19 -1.21 -15.69
C SER A 129 2.20 -2.69 -16.11
N HIS A 130 3.30 -3.38 -15.84
CA HIS A 130 3.51 -4.81 -16.05
C HIS A 130 3.88 -5.46 -14.71
N ARG A 131 3.08 -5.21 -13.68
CA ARG A 131 2.79 -6.29 -12.73
C ARG A 131 1.35 -6.67 -12.98
N GLU A 132 1.17 -7.78 -13.72
CA GLU A 132 -0.09 -8.52 -13.66
C GLU A 132 -0.48 -8.61 -12.17
N PRO A 133 -1.74 -8.31 -11.81
CA PRO A 133 -2.19 -8.48 -10.43
C PRO A 133 -1.87 -9.92 -10.03
N TYR A 134 -1.12 -10.09 -8.94
CA TYR A 134 -0.84 -11.41 -8.37
C TYR A 134 -2.15 -12.21 -8.18
N ASP A 135 -3.25 -11.49 -7.90
CA ASP A 135 -4.61 -12.01 -7.80
C ASP A 135 -5.19 -12.52 -9.14
N ALA A 136 -4.82 -11.91 -10.27
CA ALA A 136 -5.22 -12.35 -11.60
C ALA A 136 -4.45 -13.62 -12.04
N LEU A 137 -3.18 -13.73 -11.64
CA LEU A 137 -2.38 -14.92 -11.91
C LEU A 137 -2.88 -16.12 -11.08
N GLU A 138 -3.19 -15.93 -9.80
CA GLU A 138 -3.77 -16.97 -8.94
C GLU A 138 -5.19 -17.35 -9.39
N SER A 139 -6.05 -16.39 -9.78
CA SER A 139 -7.38 -16.72 -10.35
C SER A 139 -7.27 -17.54 -11.63
N LYS A 140 -6.37 -17.18 -12.57
CA LYS A 140 -6.16 -17.94 -13.81
C LYS A 140 -5.61 -19.34 -13.54
N LYS A 141 -4.70 -19.48 -12.56
CA LYS A 141 -4.13 -20.78 -12.16
C LYS A 141 -5.20 -21.68 -11.53
N HIS A 142 -6.05 -21.12 -10.67
CA HIS A 142 -7.17 -21.86 -10.07
C HIS A 142 -8.20 -22.29 -11.12
N GLN A 143 -8.55 -21.40 -12.06
CA GLN A 143 -9.44 -21.72 -13.19
C GLN A 143 -8.90 -22.88 -14.03
N LYS A 144 -7.60 -22.84 -14.37
CA LYS A 144 -6.95 -23.87 -15.17
C LYS A 144 -6.86 -25.22 -14.45
N LEU A 145 -6.63 -25.21 -13.14
CA LEU A 145 -6.67 -26.42 -12.30
C LEU A 145 -8.07 -27.04 -12.27
N VAL A 146 -9.12 -26.22 -12.16
CA VAL A 146 -10.52 -26.68 -12.19
C VAL A 146 -10.90 -27.24 -13.57
N GLU A 147 -10.41 -26.66 -14.66
CA GLU A 147 -10.62 -27.16 -16.03
C GLU A 147 -9.92 -28.50 -16.28
N LEU A 148 -8.67 -28.66 -15.85
CA LEU A 148 -7.96 -29.94 -15.96
C LEU A 148 -8.67 -31.04 -15.18
N ALA A 149 -9.17 -30.74 -13.98
CA ALA A 149 -9.89 -31.70 -13.14
C ALA A 149 -11.24 -32.13 -13.76
N ASN A 150 -11.86 -31.30 -14.60
CA ASN A 150 -13.16 -31.59 -15.24
C ASN A 150 -13.05 -32.23 -16.64
N SER A 151 -11.84 -32.39 -17.18
CA SER A 151 -11.63 -33.09 -18.46
C SER A 151 -11.69 -34.62 -18.26
N LYS A 152 -12.83 -35.22 -18.60
CA LYS A 152 -13.05 -36.68 -18.52
C LYS A 152 -12.32 -37.39 -19.68
N PRO A 153 -11.56 -38.48 -19.45
CA PRO A 153 -10.92 -39.21 -20.54
C PRO A 153 -11.97 -39.95 -21.39
N SER A 154 -11.95 -39.69 -22.70
CA SER A 154 -12.73 -40.42 -23.71
C SER A 154 -12.12 -41.81 -23.92
N GLN A 155 -12.94 -42.86 -23.78
CA GLN A 155 -12.58 -44.25 -24.02
C GLN A 155 -12.15 -44.49 -25.49
N PRO A 156 -11.15 -45.34 -25.76
CA PRO A 156 -10.86 -45.78 -27.13
C PRO A 156 -11.82 -46.91 -27.54
N SER A 157 -12.56 -46.70 -28.63
CA SER A 157 -13.36 -47.75 -29.28
C SER A 157 -12.44 -48.54 -30.23
N SER A 158 -12.15 -49.79 -29.89
CA SER A 158 -11.38 -50.72 -30.73
C SER A 158 -12.32 -51.46 -31.68
N HIS A 159 -12.35 -51.06 -32.96
CA HIS A 159 -12.95 -51.86 -34.03
C HIS A 159 -11.87 -52.73 -34.70
N LEU A 160 -12.10 -54.04 -34.68
CA LEU A 160 -11.37 -55.08 -35.43
C LEU A 160 -11.59 -54.91 -36.95
N PRO A 161 -10.59 -55.22 -37.80
CA PRO A 161 -10.83 -55.69 -39.16
C PRO A 161 -10.68 -57.23 -39.27
N LEU A 162 -11.45 -57.79 -40.22
CA LEU A 162 -11.48 -59.21 -40.65
C LEU A 162 -10.12 -59.74 -41.10
#